data_AF-A0A2H1I115-F1
#
_entry.id   AF-A0A2H1I115-F1
#
_cell.length_a   1.000
_cell.length_b   1.000
_cell.length_c   1.000
_cell.angle_alpha   90.00
_cell.angle_beta   90.00
_cell.angle_gamma   90.00
#
_symmetry.space_group_name_H-M   'P 1'
#
loop_
_entity.id
_entity.type
_entity.pdbx_description
1 polymer ?
#
loop_
_entity_poly.entity_id
_entity_poly.type
_entity_poly.pdbx_seq_one_letter_code
_entity_poly.pdbx_strand_id
1 'polypeptide(L)'
;MNPSFEHIVVDALITERLVDPADRERSLSVVAAALSTPTRPASDAASRRTKMPRLVEVLSYLGGAFVLAAGGLFFAQEWYGLGFGTRVTMLAVVCAVLGLAGAVIVRVSSESVDVHEPANDSRRRLAGTLLTGAALAAACSAGLVVDHWVDSTLEGIYWPAVVGGVVGLLTSMIGHRLAPTALGMLGMLASLLTAVLSFSSGYENHWTNVVAFAMFLVGVVWLAVTEAGAFPAITLARSVGVATALLGAQLPVMEAYHPGLGYLLTLIMAVGGIAAYLKTTAWPYLAVAVAAVTLVVPEAVSDWTEGSLGVIGAVLITGVTLLIASFIGYRLWARPTERIGTPD
;
A
#
# COMPACT_ATOMS: atom_id res chain seq x y z
N MET A 1 -14.92 46.96 -42.59
CA MET A 1 -14.12 45.75 -42.28
C MET A 1 -14.62 45.23 -40.95
N ASN A 2 -15.24 44.05 -40.90
CA ASN A 2 -15.69 43.49 -39.63
C ASN A 2 -14.46 43.01 -38.83
N PRO A 3 -14.32 43.37 -37.55
CA PRO A 3 -13.26 42.81 -36.71
C PRO A 3 -13.40 41.28 -36.66
N SER A 4 -12.28 40.56 -36.70
CA SER A 4 -12.30 39.10 -36.58
C SER A 4 -12.82 38.71 -35.19
N PHE A 5 -13.54 37.60 -35.11
CA PHE A 5 -14.18 37.11 -33.89
C PHE A 5 -13.22 36.98 -32.70
N GLU A 6 -11.95 36.63 -32.97
CA GLU A 6 -10.85 36.56 -32.00
C GLU A 6 -10.62 37.88 -31.27
N HIS A 7 -10.63 39.00 -31.98
CA HIS A 7 -10.47 40.33 -31.39
C HIS A 7 -11.62 40.68 -30.44
N ILE A 8 -12.85 40.34 -30.82
CA ILE A 8 -14.04 40.59 -30.00
C ILE A 8 -13.95 39.83 -28.66
N VAL A 9 -13.51 38.57 -28.70
CA VAL A 9 -13.37 37.73 -27.50
C VAL A 9 -12.26 38.25 -26.57
N VAL A 10 -11.08 38.59 -27.12
CA VAL A 10 -9.96 39.08 -26.30
C VAL A 10 -10.27 40.46 -25.72
N ASP A 11 -10.90 41.35 -26.48
CA ASP A 11 -11.26 42.68 -26.00
C ASP A 11 -12.35 42.61 -24.90
N ALA A 12 -13.28 41.66 -24.98
CA ALA A 12 -14.22 41.38 -23.90
C ALA A 12 -13.53 40.86 -22.62
N LEU A 13 -12.57 39.95 -22.74
CA LEU A 13 -11.82 39.41 -21.60
C LEU A 13 -10.95 40.48 -20.91
N ILE A 14 -10.38 41.41 -21.68
CA ILE A 14 -9.64 42.56 -21.13
C ILE A 14 -10.61 43.51 -20.42
N THR A 15 -11.79 43.75 -20.99
CA THR A 15 -12.83 44.62 -20.39
C THR A 15 -13.28 44.09 -19.03
N GLU A 16 -13.43 42.77 -18.89
CA GLU A 16 -13.78 42.09 -17.63
C GLU A 16 -12.59 41.92 -16.66
N ARG A 17 -11.41 42.48 -16.99
CA ARG A 17 -10.16 42.35 -16.21
C ARG A 17 -9.70 40.92 -15.96
N LEU A 18 -10.07 40.00 -16.86
CA LEU A 18 -9.64 38.60 -16.81
C LEU A 18 -8.27 38.38 -17.47
N VAL A 19 -7.87 39.31 -18.34
CA VAL A 19 -6.59 39.30 -19.06
C VAL A 19 -5.96 40.69 -18.94
N ASP A 20 -4.65 40.72 -18.66
CA ASP A 20 -3.88 41.97 -18.63
C ASP A 20 -3.83 42.59 -20.04
N PRO A 21 -4.13 43.89 -20.21
CA PRO A 21 -4.02 44.58 -21.49
C PRO A 21 -2.65 44.43 -22.17
N ALA A 22 -1.57 44.29 -21.39
CA ALA A 22 -0.22 44.09 -21.91
C ALA A 22 -0.04 42.75 -22.64
N ASP A 23 -0.84 41.73 -22.31
CA ASP A 23 -0.77 40.38 -22.89
C ASP A 23 -1.70 40.19 -24.11
N ARG A 24 -2.25 41.28 -24.67
CA ARG A 24 -3.28 41.23 -25.73
C ARG A 24 -2.85 40.40 -26.95
N GLU A 25 -1.63 40.62 -27.47
CA GLU A 25 -1.13 39.88 -28.64
C GLU A 25 -0.94 38.39 -28.36
N ARG A 26 -0.48 38.05 -27.16
CA ARG A 26 -0.34 36.66 -26.71
C ARG A 26 -1.70 35.99 -26.60
N SER A 27 -2.68 36.64 -26.00
CA SER A 27 -4.04 36.14 -25.88
C SER A 27 -4.73 35.96 -27.23
N LEU A 28 -4.52 36.87 -28.18
CA LEU A 28 -4.98 36.72 -29.56
C LEU A 28 -4.37 35.49 -30.23
N SER A 29 -3.07 35.25 -30.08
CA SER A 29 -2.41 34.06 -30.64
C SER A 29 -2.96 32.76 -30.04
N VAL A 30 -3.30 32.73 -28.76
CA VAL A 30 -3.88 31.57 -28.07
C VAL A 30 -5.32 31.33 -28.51
N VAL A 31 -6.15 32.37 -28.62
CA VAL A 31 -7.54 32.27 -29.07
C VAL A 31 -7.60 31.87 -30.54
N ALA A 32 -6.75 32.46 -31.39
CA ALA A 32 -6.61 32.07 -32.79
C ALA A 32 -6.17 30.61 -32.94
N ALA A 33 -5.19 30.17 -32.15
CA ALA A 33 -4.77 28.75 -32.13
C ALA A 33 -5.89 27.82 -31.65
N ALA A 34 -6.65 28.21 -30.63
CA ALA A 34 -7.77 27.42 -30.11
C ALA A 34 -8.95 27.32 -31.11
N LEU A 35 -9.21 28.39 -31.87
CA LEU A 35 -10.28 28.43 -32.88
C LEU A 35 -9.86 27.79 -34.22
N SER A 36 -8.57 27.82 -34.55
CA SER A 36 -8.01 27.17 -35.74
C SER A 36 -7.69 25.70 -35.54
N THR A 37 -7.52 25.24 -34.29
CA THR A 37 -7.52 23.82 -33.97
C THR A 37 -8.92 23.30 -34.31
N PRO A 38 -9.08 22.45 -35.35
CA PRO A 38 -10.37 21.85 -35.61
C PRO A 38 -10.80 21.20 -34.32
N THR A 39 -12.00 21.53 -33.84
CA THR A 39 -12.63 20.84 -32.73
C THR A 39 -12.81 19.39 -33.15
N ARG A 40 -11.73 18.60 -33.07
CA ARG A 40 -11.77 17.16 -33.16
C ARG A 40 -12.70 16.80 -32.03
N PRO A 41 -13.87 16.22 -32.29
CA PRO A 41 -14.87 16.02 -31.26
C PRO A 41 -14.22 15.20 -30.14
N ALA A 42 -13.79 15.91 -29.09
CA ALA A 42 -13.25 15.31 -27.88
C ALA A 42 -14.31 14.43 -27.20
N SER A 43 -15.58 14.58 -27.63
CA SER A 43 -16.70 13.75 -27.27
C SER A 43 -16.72 12.38 -27.95
N ASP A 44 -16.14 12.15 -29.14
CA ASP A 44 -16.42 10.90 -29.86
C ASP A 44 -15.49 9.74 -29.51
N ALA A 45 -14.21 10.00 -29.19
CA ALA A 45 -13.31 8.97 -28.68
C ALA A 45 -13.56 8.65 -27.20
N ALA A 46 -13.98 9.65 -26.41
CA ALA A 46 -14.34 9.46 -25.01
C ALA A 46 -15.75 8.87 -24.82
N SER A 47 -16.71 9.15 -25.72
CA SER A 47 -18.05 8.54 -25.69
C SER A 47 -18.13 7.16 -26.35
N ARG A 48 -17.16 6.79 -27.20
CA ARG A 48 -16.99 5.40 -27.67
C ARG A 48 -16.29 4.47 -26.69
N ARG A 49 -16.01 4.91 -25.46
CA ARG A 49 -16.08 3.98 -24.32
C ARG A 49 -17.55 3.58 -24.20
N THR A 50 -17.95 2.61 -25.01
CA THR A 50 -19.17 1.83 -24.81
C THR A 50 -19.26 1.59 -23.31
N LYS A 51 -20.23 2.23 -22.65
CA LYS A 51 -20.57 1.90 -21.27
C LYS A 51 -20.92 0.42 -21.31
N MET A 52 -19.94 -0.45 -21.03
CA MET A 52 -20.23 -1.86 -20.81
C MET A 52 -21.36 -1.86 -19.79
N PRO A 53 -22.47 -2.57 -20.05
CA PRO A 53 -23.56 -2.61 -19.10
C PRO A 53 -22.96 -2.97 -17.74
N ARG A 54 -23.32 -2.26 -16.65
CA ARG A 54 -22.78 -2.53 -15.30
C ARG A 54 -22.87 -4.01 -14.93
N LEU A 55 -23.87 -4.71 -15.48
CA LEU A 55 -24.03 -6.15 -15.39
C LEU A 55 -22.86 -6.94 -15.99
N VAL A 56 -22.34 -6.56 -17.16
CA VAL A 56 -21.20 -7.24 -17.79
C VAL A 56 -19.93 -7.06 -16.96
N GLU A 57 -19.73 -5.88 -16.36
CA GLU A 57 -18.61 -5.65 -15.45
C GLU A 57 -18.72 -6.54 -14.19
N VAL A 58 -19.89 -6.56 -13.53
CA VAL A 58 -20.15 -7.44 -12.37
C VAL A 58 -20.01 -8.91 -12.73
N LEU A 59 -20.56 -9.35 -13.86
CA LEU A 59 -20.45 -10.74 -14.33
C LEU A 59 -19.00 -11.13 -14.67
N SER A 60 -18.20 -10.18 -15.17
CA SER A 60 -16.77 -10.42 -15.43
C SER A 60 -15.99 -10.59 -14.12
N TYR A 61 -16.24 -9.75 -13.12
CA TYR A 61 -15.62 -9.91 -11.79
C TYR A 61 -16.07 -11.19 -11.10
N LEU A 62 -17.36 -11.51 -11.16
CA LEU A 62 -17.92 -12.72 -10.56
C LEU A 62 -17.41 -13.97 -11.26
N GLY A 63 -17.34 -13.97 -12.59
CA GLY A 63 -16.75 -15.05 -13.39
C GLY A 63 -15.27 -15.26 -13.05
N GLY A 64 -14.49 -14.18 -12.94
CA GLY A 64 -13.10 -14.26 -12.48
C GLY A 64 -12.96 -14.84 -11.08
N ALA A 65 -13.81 -14.41 -10.14
CA ALA A 65 -13.83 -14.95 -8.78
C ALA A 65 -14.20 -16.44 -8.76
N PHE A 66 -15.18 -16.88 -9.56
CA PHE A 66 -15.55 -18.29 -9.67
C PHE A 66 -14.44 -19.14 -10.30
N VAL A 67 -13.73 -18.64 -11.30
CA VAL A 67 -12.57 -19.35 -11.88
C VAL A 67 -11.47 -19.52 -10.84
N LEU A 68 -11.17 -18.47 -10.06
CA LEU A 68 -10.21 -18.54 -8.97
C LEU A 68 -10.66 -19.51 -7.86
N ALA A 69 -11.94 -19.48 -7.48
CA ALA A 69 -12.50 -20.38 -6.47
C ALA A 69 -12.49 -21.84 -6.94
N ALA A 70 -12.90 -22.11 -8.17
CA ALA A 70 -12.90 -23.45 -8.76
C ALA A 70 -11.47 -23.98 -8.89
N GLY A 71 -10.53 -23.15 -9.37
CA GLY A 71 -9.11 -23.50 -9.42
C GLY A 71 -8.54 -23.78 -8.02
N GLY A 72 -8.84 -22.93 -7.04
CA GLY A 72 -8.43 -23.13 -5.65
C GLY A 72 -9.00 -24.41 -5.04
N LEU A 73 -10.28 -24.72 -5.30
CA LEU A 73 -10.93 -25.95 -4.83
C LEU A 73 -10.34 -27.19 -5.50
N PHE A 74 -10.13 -27.14 -6.81
CA PHE A 74 -9.47 -28.21 -7.56
C PHE A 74 -8.07 -28.48 -7.00
N PHE A 75 -7.27 -27.43 -6.76
CA PHE A 75 -5.98 -27.60 -6.11
C PHE A 75 -6.13 -28.18 -4.71
N ALA A 76 -7.00 -27.66 -3.86
CA ALA A 76 -7.16 -28.19 -2.52
C ALA A 76 -7.51 -29.69 -2.47
N GLN A 77 -8.28 -30.19 -3.45
CA GLN A 77 -8.68 -31.59 -3.52
C GLN A 77 -7.62 -32.50 -4.15
N GLU A 78 -7.03 -32.09 -5.28
CA GLU A 78 -6.12 -32.94 -6.06
C GLU A 78 -4.65 -32.76 -5.68
N TRP A 79 -4.28 -31.70 -4.97
CA TRP A 79 -2.88 -31.36 -4.69
C TRP A 79 -2.11 -32.56 -4.15
N TYR A 80 -2.64 -33.23 -3.12
CA TYR A 80 -2.00 -34.37 -2.50
C TYR A 80 -1.95 -35.63 -3.39
N GLY A 81 -2.87 -35.75 -4.35
CA GLY A 81 -2.86 -36.84 -5.35
C GLY A 81 -1.85 -36.63 -6.49
N LEU A 82 -1.44 -35.39 -6.75
CA LEU A 82 -0.44 -35.09 -7.77
C LEU A 82 0.97 -35.51 -7.33
N GLY A 83 1.74 -36.13 -8.23
CA GLY A 83 3.16 -36.38 -8.02
C GLY A 83 3.96 -35.07 -7.92
N PHE A 84 5.11 -35.11 -7.24
CA PHE A 84 6.01 -33.98 -7.05
C PHE A 84 6.33 -33.24 -8.36
N GLY A 85 6.74 -33.98 -9.39
CA GLY A 85 7.07 -33.42 -10.71
C GLY A 85 5.90 -32.65 -11.34
N THR A 86 4.67 -33.15 -11.18
CA THR A 86 3.47 -32.47 -11.69
C THR A 86 3.20 -31.17 -10.96
N ARG A 87 3.29 -31.16 -9.61
CA ARG A 87 3.08 -29.94 -8.81
C ARG A 87 4.08 -28.84 -9.19
N VAL A 88 5.37 -29.19 -9.27
CA VAL A 88 6.43 -28.25 -9.64
C VAL A 88 6.26 -27.75 -11.08
N THR A 89 6.02 -28.65 -12.04
CA THR A 89 5.85 -28.28 -13.46
C THR A 89 4.66 -27.34 -13.63
N MET A 90 3.55 -27.62 -12.96
CA MET A 90 2.35 -26.79 -13.03
C MET A 90 2.60 -25.38 -12.47
N LEU A 91 3.23 -25.26 -11.30
CA LEU A 91 3.60 -23.95 -10.75
C LEU A 91 4.60 -23.21 -11.64
N ALA A 92 5.57 -23.92 -12.21
CA ALA A 92 6.53 -23.32 -13.15
C ALA A 92 5.85 -22.81 -14.42
N VAL A 93 4.87 -23.55 -14.97
CA VAL A 93 4.06 -23.12 -16.11
C VAL A 93 3.22 -21.89 -15.76
N VAL A 94 2.55 -21.88 -14.60
CA VAL A 94 1.78 -20.72 -14.13
C VAL A 94 2.69 -19.50 -13.97
N CYS A 95 3.86 -19.68 -13.33
CA CYS A 95 4.86 -18.63 -13.18
C CYS A 95 5.30 -18.07 -14.54
N ALA A 96 5.63 -18.95 -15.50
CA ALA A 96 6.08 -18.55 -16.82
C ALA A 96 4.98 -17.80 -17.59
N VAL A 97 3.75 -18.33 -17.62
CA VAL A 97 2.62 -17.71 -18.32
C VAL A 97 2.30 -16.34 -17.74
N LEU A 98 2.15 -16.23 -16.42
CA LEU A 98 1.84 -14.95 -15.76
C LEU A 98 2.99 -13.96 -15.90
N GLY A 99 4.23 -14.42 -15.71
CA GLY A 99 5.43 -13.58 -15.81
C GLY A 99 5.64 -13.03 -17.21
N LEU A 100 5.52 -13.88 -18.24
CA LEU A 100 5.63 -13.47 -19.65
C LEU A 100 4.49 -12.53 -20.05
N ALA A 101 3.24 -12.85 -19.68
CA ALA A 101 2.10 -11.98 -19.97
C ALA A 101 2.27 -10.59 -19.33
N GLY A 102 2.67 -10.54 -18.06
CA GLY A 102 2.97 -9.28 -17.37
C GLY A 102 4.10 -8.50 -18.04
N ALA A 103 5.22 -9.16 -18.37
CA ALA A 103 6.36 -8.52 -19.03
C ALA A 103 6.03 -8.00 -20.43
N VAL A 104 5.22 -8.72 -21.22
CA VAL A 104 4.76 -8.27 -22.54
C VAL A 104 3.89 -7.02 -22.41
N ILE A 105 2.95 -6.98 -21.45
CA ILE A 105 2.10 -5.79 -21.22
C ILE A 105 2.96 -4.56 -20.86
N VAL A 106 3.98 -4.74 -20.01
CA VAL A 106 4.90 -3.65 -19.66
C VAL A 106 5.65 -3.14 -20.89
N ARG A 107 6.21 -4.03 -21.72
CA ARG A 107 6.95 -3.65 -22.93
C ARG A 107 6.09 -2.90 -23.94
N VAL A 108 4.88 -3.39 -24.24
CA VAL A 108 3.95 -2.75 -25.17
C VAL A 108 3.50 -1.38 -24.66
N SER A 109 3.41 -1.19 -23.34
CA SER A 109 3.00 0.10 -22.75
C SER A 109 4.14 1.12 -22.72
N SER A 110 5.42 0.69 -22.75
CA SER A 110 6.58 1.59 -22.74
C SER A 110 6.79 2.33 -24.06
N GLU A 111 6.24 1.84 -25.17
CA GLU A 111 6.38 2.47 -26.50
C GLU A 111 5.38 3.63 -26.70
N SER A 112 4.31 3.70 -25.90
CA SER A 112 3.37 4.82 -25.90
C SER A 112 3.82 5.89 -24.90
N VAL A 113 4.28 7.03 -25.42
CA VAL A 113 5.15 8.03 -24.76
C VAL A 113 4.53 8.80 -23.57
N ASP A 114 3.25 8.61 -23.21
CA ASP A 114 2.66 9.32 -22.05
C ASP A 114 2.29 8.42 -20.88
N VAL A 115 3.21 8.31 -19.91
CA VAL A 115 3.05 7.56 -18.65
C VAL A 115 1.89 8.09 -17.78
N HIS A 116 1.40 9.30 -18.07
CA HIS A 116 0.29 9.94 -17.35
C HIS A 116 -1.10 9.68 -17.97
N GLU A 117 -1.19 8.96 -19.08
CA GLU A 117 -2.51 8.61 -19.62
C GLU A 117 -3.24 7.60 -18.72
N PRO A 118 -4.53 7.82 -18.41
CA PRO A 118 -5.32 6.92 -17.57
C PRO A 118 -5.47 5.50 -18.16
N ALA A 119 -5.25 5.32 -19.46
CA ALA A 119 -5.21 3.99 -20.09
C ALA A 119 -3.98 3.17 -19.67
N ASN A 120 -2.85 3.83 -19.40
CA ASN A 120 -1.62 3.18 -18.95
C ASN A 120 -1.71 2.71 -17.49
N ASP A 121 -2.59 3.31 -16.67
CA ASP A 121 -2.81 2.86 -15.29
C ASP A 121 -3.47 1.47 -15.21
N SER A 122 -4.51 1.20 -16.02
CA SER A 122 -5.15 -0.13 -16.06
C SER A 122 -4.18 -1.22 -16.52
N ARG A 123 -3.38 -0.95 -17.56
CA ARG A 123 -2.36 -1.89 -18.06
C ARG A 123 -1.27 -2.15 -17.02
N ARG A 124 -0.79 -1.10 -16.35
CA ARG A 124 0.19 -1.23 -15.25
C ARG A 124 -0.35 -2.04 -14.09
N ARG A 125 -1.61 -1.82 -13.68
CA ARG A 125 -2.26 -2.60 -12.62
C ARG A 125 -2.38 -4.06 -13.01
N LEU A 126 -2.85 -4.35 -14.21
CA LEU A 126 -2.94 -5.72 -14.73
C LEU A 126 -1.57 -6.41 -14.76
N ALA A 127 -0.55 -5.73 -15.31
CA ALA A 127 0.81 -6.25 -15.34
C ALA A 127 1.36 -6.51 -13.93
N GLY A 128 1.15 -5.58 -12.99
CA GLY A 128 1.56 -5.75 -11.60
C GLY A 128 0.89 -6.94 -10.93
N THR A 129 -0.41 -7.17 -11.17
CA THR A 129 -1.13 -8.35 -10.67
C THR A 129 -0.57 -9.64 -11.23
N LEU A 130 -0.34 -9.70 -12.55
CA LEU A 130 0.23 -10.88 -13.20
C LEU A 130 1.64 -11.18 -12.69
N LEU A 131 2.49 -10.16 -12.56
CA LEU A 131 3.85 -10.30 -12.04
C LEU A 131 3.89 -10.72 -10.57
N THR A 132 2.94 -10.21 -9.75
CA THR A 132 2.81 -10.64 -8.35
C THR A 132 2.34 -12.10 -8.26
N GLY A 133 1.39 -12.51 -9.11
CA GLY A 133 0.97 -13.91 -9.21
C GLY A 133 2.09 -14.84 -9.68
N ALA A 134 2.93 -14.38 -10.62
CA ALA A 134 4.12 -15.09 -11.05
C ALA A 134 5.13 -15.27 -9.91
N ALA A 135 5.37 -14.22 -9.12
CA ALA A 135 6.23 -14.26 -7.95
C ALA A 135 5.72 -15.25 -6.88
N LEU A 136 4.41 -15.29 -6.63
CA LEU A 136 3.80 -16.27 -5.74
C LEU A 136 3.99 -17.71 -6.26
N ALA A 137 3.77 -17.94 -7.56
CA ALA A 137 3.99 -19.25 -8.16
C ALA A 137 5.47 -19.69 -8.08
N ALA A 138 6.41 -18.75 -8.30
CA ALA A 138 7.84 -18.98 -8.12
C ALA A 138 8.20 -19.32 -6.67
N ALA A 139 7.65 -18.59 -5.70
CA ALA A 139 7.83 -18.83 -4.27
C ALA A 139 7.37 -20.25 -3.87
N CYS A 140 6.14 -20.62 -4.25
CA CYS A 140 5.59 -21.95 -3.98
C CYS A 140 6.39 -23.05 -4.68
N SER A 141 6.82 -22.83 -5.92
CA SER A 141 7.62 -23.81 -6.68
C SER A 141 8.97 -24.06 -6.01
N ALA A 142 9.67 -22.99 -5.62
CA ALA A 142 10.93 -23.09 -4.90
C ALA A 142 10.76 -23.79 -3.54
N GLY A 143 9.72 -23.44 -2.79
CA GLY A 143 9.40 -24.09 -1.53
C GLY A 143 9.16 -25.60 -1.68
N LEU A 144 8.38 -26.02 -2.67
CA LEU A 144 8.16 -27.45 -2.95
C LEU A 144 9.44 -28.20 -3.33
N VAL A 145 10.30 -27.57 -4.15
CA VAL A 145 11.59 -28.19 -4.51
C VAL A 145 12.43 -28.41 -3.26
N VAL A 146 12.50 -27.43 -2.37
CA VAL A 146 13.22 -27.57 -1.09
C VAL A 146 12.59 -28.63 -0.21
N ASP A 147 11.26 -28.65 -0.07
CA ASP A 147 10.52 -29.66 0.71
C ASP A 147 10.78 -31.10 0.25
N HIS A 148 11.06 -31.30 -1.04
CA HIS A 148 11.36 -32.63 -1.58
C HIS A 148 12.78 -33.11 -1.29
N TRP A 149 13.76 -32.20 -1.23
CA TRP A 149 15.19 -32.54 -1.13
C TRP A 149 15.78 -32.33 0.26
N VAL A 150 15.21 -31.42 1.03
CA VAL A 150 15.66 -31.05 2.37
C VAL A 150 14.66 -31.63 3.35
N ASP A 151 15.15 -32.41 4.31
CA ASP A 151 14.31 -32.88 5.41
C ASP A 151 13.70 -31.66 6.09
N SER A 152 12.36 -31.57 6.07
CA SER A 152 11.62 -30.29 6.14
C SER A 152 11.72 -29.58 7.50
N THR A 153 12.41 -30.19 8.47
CA THR A 153 12.58 -29.70 9.85
C THR A 153 14.00 -29.85 10.37
N LEU A 154 15.02 -29.73 9.51
CA LEU A 154 16.40 -29.54 9.99
C LEU A 154 16.44 -28.36 10.98
N GLU A 155 16.80 -28.67 12.22
CA GLU A 155 16.86 -27.70 13.33
C GLU A 155 15.51 -27.02 13.65
N GLY A 156 14.39 -27.69 13.35
CA GLY A 156 13.03 -27.17 13.54
C GLY A 156 12.61 -26.07 12.55
N ILE A 157 13.54 -25.58 11.71
CA ILE A 157 13.27 -24.49 10.77
C ILE A 157 12.52 -25.04 9.57
N TYR A 158 11.41 -24.39 9.19
CA TYR A 158 10.66 -24.76 7.98
C TYR A 158 11.31 -24.14 6.73
N TRP A 159 12.46 -24.70 6.34
CA TRP A 159 13.26 -24.28 5.18
C TRP A 159 12.49 -24.09 3.86
N PRO A 160 11.47 -24.93 3.52
CA PRO A 160 10.65 -24.71 2.34
C PRO A 160 10.04 -23.31 2.26
N ALA A 161 9.47 -22.81 3.36
CA ALA A 161 8.87 -21.49 3.38
C ALA A 161 9.90 -20.35 3.47
N VAL A 162 11.07 -20.60 4.08
CA VAL A 162 12.19 -19.64 4.06
C VAL A 162 12.65 -19.38 2.63
N VAL A 163 13.00 -20.45 1.91
CA VAL A 163 13.50 -20.34 0.54
C VAL A 163 12.39 -19.83 -0.39
N GLY A 164 11.16 -20.33 -0.22
CA GLY A 164 10.00 -19.82 -0.95
C GLY A 164 9.79 -18.32 -0.74
N GLY A 165 9.86 -17.84 0.51
CA GLY A 165 9.77 -16.43 0.86
C GLY A 165 10.89 -15.58 0.24
N VAL A 166 12.14 -16.06 0.26
CA VAL A 166 13.27 -15.35 -0.39
C VAL A 166 13.08 -15.27 -1.91
N VAL A 167 12.72 -16.38 -2.57
CA VAL A 167 12.45 -16.39 -4.02
C VAL A 167 11.26 -15.48 -4.36
N GLY A 168 10.19 -15.52 -3.56
CA GLY A 168 9.02 -14.66 -3.68
C GLY A 168 9.36 -13.17 -3.54
N LEU A 169 10.23 -12.82 -2.60
CA LEU A 169 10.69 -11.45 -2.41
C LEU A 169 11.49 -10.96 -3.61
N LEU A 170 12.47 -11.75 -4.08
CA LEU A 170 13.31 -11.39 -5.23
C LEU A 170 12.48 -11.24 -6.51
N THR A 171 11.59 -12.19 -6.77
CA THR A 171 10.70 -12.14 -7.95
C THR A 171 9.68 -11.01 -7.86
N SER A 172 9.10 -10.77 -6.67
CA SER A 172 8.21 -9.62 -6.43
C SER A 172 8.93 -8.28 -6.57
N MET A 173 10.20 -8.20 -6.17
CA MET A 173 11.05 -7.01 -6.33
C MET A 173 11.32 -6.70 -7.80
N ILE A 174 11.63 -7.74 -8.60
CA ILE A 174 11.76 -7.61 -10.06
C ILE A 174 10.42 -7.17 -10.67
N GLY A 175 9.32 -7.83 -10.29
CA GLY A 175 7.97 -7.50 -10.77
C GLY A 175 7.56 -6.07 -10.43
N HIS A 176 7.84 -5.61 -9.21
CA HIS A 176 7.56 -4.24 -8.78
C HIS A 176 8.39 -3.20 -9.52
N ARG A 177 9.66 -3.51 -9.86
CA ARG A 177 10.48 -2.62 -10.70
C ARG A 177 9.95 -2.51 -12.12
N LEU A 178 9.40 -3.59 -12.69
CA LEU A 178 8.80 -3.58 -14.02
C LEU A 178 7.43 -2.88 -14.05
N ALA A 179 6.60 -3.10 -13.04
CA ALA A 179 5.28 -2.50 -12.91
C ALA A 179 5.02 -2.07 -11.45
N PRO A 180 5.40 -0.83 -11.08
CA PRO A 180 5.21 -0.35 -9.72
C PRO A 180 3.72 -0.30 -9.37
N THR A 181 3.29 -1.21 -8.49
CA THR A 181 1.90 -1.35 -8.06
C THR A 181 1.82 -1.63 -6.56
N ALA A 182 0.69 -1.24 -5.96
CA ALA A 182 0.36 -1.55 -4.58
C ALA A 182 0.41 -3.06 -4.28
N LEU A 183 -0.10 -3.88 -5.21
CA LEU A 183 -0.14 -5.33 -5.05
C LEU A 183 1.26 -5.94 -5.07
N GLY A 184 2.15 -5.51 -5.96
CA GLY A 184 3.55 -5.97 -5.96
C GLY A 184 4.29 -5.57 -4.68
N MET A 185 3.95 -4.41 -4.11
CA MET A 185 4.49 -3.97 -2.81
C MET A 185 4.04 -4.88 -1.66
N LEU A 186 2.74 -5.22 -1.62
CA LEU A 186 2.22 -6.19 -0.66
C LEU A 186 2.82 -7.58 -0.86
N GLY A 187 3.04 -8.00 -2.11
CA GLY A 187 3.71 -9.26 -2.44
C GLY A 187 5.13 -9.33 -1.88
N MET A 188 5.93 -8.26 -2.09
CA MET A 188 7.28 -8.16 -1.51
C MET A 188 7.26 -8.29 0.02
N LEU A 189 6.39 -7.53 0.71
CA LEU A 189 6.31 -7.60 2.16
C LEU A 189 5.85 -8.99 2.62
N ALA A 190 4.81 -9.55 2.01
CA ALA A 190 4.29 -10.87 2.37
C ALA A 190 5.37 -11.94 2.26
N SER A 191 6.13 -11.95 1.14
CA SER A 191 7.24 -12.90 0.96
C SER A 191 8.37 -12.71 1.98
N LEU A 192 8.71 -11.46 2.30
CA LEU A 192 9.70 -11.15 3.34
C LEU A 192 9.23 -11.63 4.73
N LEU A 193 7.96 -11.38 5.08
CA LEU A 193 7.38 -11.83 6.34
C LEU A 193 7.31 -13.35 6.41
N THR A 194 6.92 -14.04 5.33
CA THR A 194 6.97 -15.50 5.27
C THR A 194 8.38 -16.02 5.52
N ALA A 195 9.41 -15.44 4.88
CA ALA A 195 10.79 -15.86 5.09
C ALA A 195 11.24 -15.68 6.54
N VAL A 196 10.94 -14.52 7.15
CA VAL A 196 11.33 -14.20 8.53
C VAL A 196 10.60 -15.10 9.54
N LEU A 197 9.27 -15.22 9.42
CA LEU A 197 8.46 -16.03 10.33
C LEU A 197 8.83 -17.52 10.23
N SER A 198 9.02 -18.05 9.03
CA SER A 198 9.40 -19.45 8.85
C SER A 198 10.85 -19.74 9.24
N PHE A 199 11.75 -18.78 9.12
CA PHE A 199 13.12 -18.92 9.63
C PHE A 199 13.11 -19.00 11.15
N SER A 200 12.21 -18.24 11.77
CA SER A 200 12.10 -18.15 13.21
C SER A 200 11.37 -19.33 13.87
N SER A 201 10.65 -20.17 13.10
CA SER A 201 9.84 -21.26 13.64
C SER A 201 10.66 -22.43 14.20
N GLY A 202 11.96 -22.52 13.89
CA GLY A 202 12.81 -23.61 14.35
C GLY A 202 13.44 -23.43 15.72
N TYR A 203 13.32 -22.25 16.29
CA TYR A 203 13.82 -21.99 17.62
C TYR A 203 12.73 -22.31 18.64
N GLU A 204 13.03 -23.15 19.64
CA GLU A 204 12.11 -23.51 20.73
C GLU A 204 11.53 -22.25 21.43
N ASN A 205 10.42 -22.42 22.14
CA ASN A 205 9.55 -21.39 22.79
C ASN A 205 10.22 -20.18 23.47
N HIS A 206 11.51 -20.21 23.76
CA HIS A 206 12.28 -19.09 24.30
C HIS A 206 12.60 -17.98 23.28
N TRP A 207 12.37 -18.19 21.99
CA TRP A 207 12.79 -17.26 20.92
C TRP A 207 11.67 -16.40 20.32
N THR A 208 10.46 -16.42 20.90
CA THR A 208 9.34 -15.54 20.50
C THR A 208 9.75 -14.07 20.46
N ASN A 209 10.61 -13.64 21.38
CA ASN A 209 11.17 -12.28 21.40
C ASN A 209 12.02 -11.96 20.15
N VAL A 210 12.77 -12.93 19.65
CA VAL A 210 13.60 -12.77 18.45
C VAL A 210 12.73 -12.67 17.22
N VAL A 211 11.67 -13.48 17.13
CA VAL A 211 10.67 -13.42 16.05
C VAL A 211 10.00 -12.05 16.01
N ALA A 212 9.49 -11.61 17.16
CA ALA A 212 8.84 -10.33 17.34
C ALA A 212 9.78 -9.17 16.98
N PHE A 213 11.00 -9.20 17.49
CA PHE A 213 12.01 -8.17 17.19
C PHE A 213 12.41 -8.18 15.70
N ALA A 214 12.56 -9.34 15.07
CA ALA A 214 12.82 -9.45 13.64
C ALA A 214 11.68 -8.86 12.81
N MET A 215 10.42 -9.16 13.16
CA MET A 215 9.24 -8.60 12.50
C MET A 215 9.15 -7.08 12.71
N PHE A 216 9.47 -6.58 13.90
CA PHE A 216 9.60 -5.16 14.19
C PHE A 216 10.66 -4.51 13.31
N LEU A 217 11.86 -5.10 13.23
CA LEU A 217 12.95 -4.63 12.39
C LEU A 217 12.59 -4.63 10.90
N VAL A 218 11.86 -5.64 10.42
CA VAL A 218 11.33 -5.65 9.04
C VAL A 218 10.48 -4.41 8.79
N GLY A 219 9.55 -4.08 9.68
CA GLY A 219 8.73 -2.87 9.58
C GLY A 219 9.57 -1.58 9.61
N VAL A 220 10.55 -1.48 10.50
CA VAL A 220 11.44 -0.32 10.61
C VAL A 220 12.31 -0.14 9.36
N VAL A 221 12.94 -1.21 8.88
CA VAL A 221 13.76 -1.19 7.65
C VAL A 221 12.89 -0.84 6.45
N TRP A 222 11.67 -1.38 6.37
CA TRP A 222 10.70 -1.04 5.34
C TRP A 222 10.37 0.46 5.33
N LEU A 223 10.16 1.05 6.51
CA LEU A 223 9.95 2.50 6.64
C LEU A 223 11.18 3.30 6.23
N ALA A 224 12.38 2.88 6.61
CA ALA A 224 13.62 3.54 6.19
C ALA A 224 13.78 3.53 4.67
N VAL A 225 13.52 2.40 4.02
CA VAL A 225 13.52 2.26 2.56
C VAL A 225 12.43 3.13 1.91
N THR A 226 11.28 3.25 2.56
CA THR A 226 10.17 4.13 2.11
C THR A 226 10.57 5.61 2.16
N GLU A 227 11.17 6.05 3.26
CA GLU A 227 11.64 7.44 3.42
C GLU A 227 12.82 7.78 2.51
N ALA A 228 13.60 6.77 2.07
CA ALA A 228 14.62 6.92 1.05
C ALA A 228 14.05 7.09 -0.37
N GLY A 229 12.72 7.07 -0.55
CA GLY A 229 12.07 7.30 -1.84
C GLY A 229 12.03 6.08 -2.76
N ALA A 230 12.25 4.87 -2.23
CA ALA A 230 12.25 3.65 -3.04
C ALA A 230 10.87 3.25 -3.60
N PHE A 231 9.79 3.77 -3.02
CA PHE A 231 8.41 3.43 -3.40
C PHE A 231 7.64 4.63 -3.96
N PRO A 232 6.99 4.49 -5.12
CA PRO A 232 6.15 5.57 -5.68
C PRO A 232 4.91 5.87 -4.82
N ALA A 233 4.29 4.82 -4.25
CA ALA A 233 3.10 4.94 -3.41
C ALA A 233 3.49 5.10 -1.92
N ILE A 234 4.12 6.23 -1.58
CA ILE A 234 4.74 6.46 -0.27
C ILE A 234 3.75 6.28 0.90
N THR A 235 2.50 6.74 0.77
CA THR A 235 1.50 6.61 1.84
C THR A 235 1.16 5.16 2.14
N LEU A 236 0.98 4.33 1.10
CA LEU A 236 0.72 2.90 1.29
C LEU A 236 1.93 2.20 1.90
N ALA A 237 3.13 2.50 1.39
CA ALA A 237 4.37 1.93 1.91
C ALA A 237 4.59 2.27 3.38
N ARG A 238 4.30 3.52 3.78
CA ARG A 238 4.28 3.95 5.19
C ARG A 238 3.25 3.16 6.00
N SER A 239 1.99 3.11 5.56
CA SER A 239 0.91 2.40 6.28
C SER A 239 1.25 0.93 6.52
N VAL A 240 1.80 0.27 5.51
CA VAL A 240 2.18 -1.14 5.59
C VAL A 240 3.38 -1.33 6.52
N GLY A 241 4.42 -0.50 6.40
CA GLY A 241 5.61 -0.57 7.26
C GLY A 241 5.30 -0.31 8.74
N VAL A 242 4.50 0.73 9.04
CA VAL A 242 4.11 1.03 10.44
C VAL A 242 3.23 -0.07 11.04
N ALA A 243 2.32 -0.66 10.25
CA ALA A 243 1.47 -1.75 10.70
C ALA A 243 2.31 -3.00 11.02
N THR A 244 3.26 -3.36 10.14
CA THR A 244 4.18 -4.48 10.37
C THR A 244 5.06 -4.25 11.61
N ALA A 245 5.60 -3.04 11.77
CA ALA A 245 6.41 -2.71 12.95
C ALA A 245 5.59 -2.81 14.24
N LEU A 246 4.36 -2.28 14.25
CA LEU A 246 3.48 -2.37 15.42
C LEU A 246 3.09 -3.81 15.75
N LEU A 247 2.75 -4.62 14.75
CA LEU A 247 2.46 -6.05 14.95
C LEU A 247 3.68 -6.78 15.55
N GLY A 248 4.87 -6.53 15.02
CA GLY A 248 6.11 -7.08 15.60
C GLY A 248 6.36 -6.63 17.04
N ALA A 249 6.05 -5.38 17.37
CA ALA A 249 6.16 -4.86 18.73
C ALA A 249 5.16 -5.47 19.72
N GLN A 250 3.99 -5.92 19.25
CA GLN A 250 2.90 -6.44 20.07
C GLN A 250 2.95 -7.95 20.29
N LEU A 251 3.61 -8.70 19.39
CA LEU A 251 3.79 -10.15 19.53
C LEU A 251 4.31 -10.60 20.93
N PRO A 252 5.32 -9.97 21.56
CA PRO A 252 5.81 -10.38 22.88
C PRO A 252 4.80 -10.18 24.01
N VAL A 253 3.89 -9.20 23.88
CA VAL A 253 2.84 -8.94 24.87
C VAL A 253 1.77 -10.02 24.78
N MET A 254 1.35 -10.38 23.56
CA MET A 254 0.30 -11.37 23.32
C MET A 254 0.65 -12.77 23.83
N GLU A 255 1.92 -13.16 23.73
CA GLU A 255 2.41 -14.49 24.12
C GLU A 255 2.85 -14.57 25.59
N ALA A 256 2.76 -13.48 26.36
CA ALA A 256 2.99 -13.40 27.81
C ALA A 256 4.37 -13.86 28.35
N TYR A 257 5.35 -14.24 27.52
CA TYR A 257 6.66 -14.69 27.99
C TYR A 257 7.56 -13.54 28.50
N HIS A 258 7.51 -12.36 27.86
CA HIS A 258 8.35 -11.20 28.20
C HIS A 258 7.65 -9.86 27.86
N PRO A 259 6.62 -9.48 28.62
CA PRO A 259 5.81 -8.30 28.30
C PRO A 259 6.61 -6.99 28.29
N GLY A 260 7.69 -6.90 29.08
CA GLY A 260 8.55 -5.72 29.14
C GLY A 260 9.17 -5.32 27.80
N LEU A 261 9.58 -6.27 26.96
CA LEU A 261 10.12 -5.98 25.63
C LEU A 261 9.03 -5.47 24.68
N GLY A 262 7.84 -6.08 24.72
CA GLY A 262 6.71 -5.64 23.92
C GLY A 262 6.23 -4.23 24.28
N TYR A 263 6.19 -3.91 25.59
CA TYR A 263 5.90 -2.55 26.07
C TYR A 263 6.94 -1.54 25.62
N LEU A 264 8.23 -1.88 25.69
CA LEU A 264 9.30 -1.01 25.22
C LEU A 264 9.20 -0.75 23.71
N LEU A 265 9.01 -1.79 22.89
CA LEU A 265 8.88 -1.64 21.44
C LEU A 265 7.63 -0.86 21.04
N THR A 266 6.50 -1.09 21.73
CA THR A 266 5.26 -0.36 21.46
C THR A 266 5.37 1.12 21.88
N LEU A 267 6.06 1.41 23.00
CA LEU A 267 6.38 2.77 23.39
C LEU A 267 7.29 3.47 22.36
N ILE A 268 8.29 2.76 21.83
CA ILE A 268 9.14 3.26 20.73
C ILE A 268 8.28 3.59 19.50
N MET A 269 7.30 2.74 19.15
CA MET A 269 6.37 3.03 18.05
C MET A 269 5.50 4.26 18.32
N ALA A 270 5.01 4.43 19.56
CA ALA A 270 4.23 5.61 19.94
C ALA A 270 5.04 6.90 19.81
N VAL A 271 6.21 6.97 20.44
CA VAL A 271 7.08 8.15 20.44
C VAL A 271 7.64 8.41 19.03
N GLY A 272 8.12 7.36 18.36
CA GLY A 272 8.65 7.42 17.00
C GLY A 272 7.60 7.85 15.98
N GLY A 273 6.37 7.34 16.09
CA GLY A 273 5.25 7.74 15.24
C GLY A 273 4.86 9.22 15.43
N ILE A 274 4.81 9.71 16.68
CA ILE A 274 4.57 11.15 16.94
C ILE A 274 5.69 12.00 16.35
N ALA A 275 6.96 11.65 16.62
CA ALA A 275 8.11 12.40 16.10
C ALA A 275 8.14 12.42 14.57
N ALA A 276 7.90 11.27 13.92
CA ALA A 276 7.83 11.15 12.47
C ALA A 276 6.65 11.93 11.89
N TYR A 277 5.49 11.94 12.56
CA TYR A 277 4.34 12.75 12.18
C TYR A 277 4.64 14.25 12.25
N LEU A 278 5.27 14.72 13.33
CA LEU A 278 5.63 16.14 13.47
C LEU A 278 6.62 16.60 12.38
N LYS A 279 7.49 15.70 11.91
CA LYS A 279 8.45 16.02 10.83
C LYS A 279 7.83 15.97 9.43
N THR A 280 6.97 15.00 9.16
CA THR A 280 6.51 14.70 7.79
C THR A 280 5.05 15.04 7.53
N THR A 281 4.25 15.27 8.58
CA THR A 281 2.79 15.44 8.56
C THR A 281 2.02 14.29 7.89
N ALA A 282 2.64 13.11 7.75
CA ALA A 282 2.02 11.96 7.11
C ALA A 282 1.14 11.19 8.11
N TRP A 283 -0.16 11.09 7.81
CA TRP A 283 -1.16 10.47 8.69
C TRP A 283 -0.85 9.02 9.15
N PRO A 284 -0.15 8.14 8.39
CA PRO A 284 0.11 6.78 8.87
C PRO A 284 0.93 6.73 10.16
N TYR A 285 1.85 7.69 10.37
CA TYR A 285 2.64 7.78 11.59
C TYR A 285 1.82 8.20 12.80
N LEU A 286 0.86 9.10 12.60
CA LEU A 286 -0.08 9.47 13.66
C LEU A 286 -1.00 8.30 14.00
N ALA A 287 -1.54 7.61 12.99
CA ALA A 287 -2.43 6.47 13.18
C ALA A 287 -1.75 5.35 13.98
N VAL A 288 -0.50 5.00 13.64
CA VAL A 288 0.24 3.98 14.40
C VAL A 288 0.57 4.44 15.82
N ALA A 289 0.90 5.73 16.02
CA ALA A 289 1.18 6.23 17.35
C ALA A 289 -0.04 6.18 18.27
N VAL A 290 -1.20 6.58 17.75
CA VAL A 290 -2.48 6.48 18.48
C VAL A 290 -2.80 5.02 18.79
N ALA A 291 -2.66 4.11 17.81
CA ALA A 291 -2.87 2.68 18.02
C ALA A 291 -1.91 2.11 19.08
N ALA A 292 -0.62 2.43 19.01
CA ALA A 292 0.39 1.99 19.96
C ALA A 292 0.08 2.47 21.40
N VAL A 293 -0.30 3.74 21.59
CA VAL A 293 -0.74 4.25 22.90
C VAL A 293 -1.99 3.54 23.40
N THR A 294 -2.94 3.28 22.49
CA THR A 294 -4.21 2.61 22.80
C THR A 294 -4.02 1.15 23.21
N LEU A 295 -2.97 0.48 22.73
CA LEU A 295 -2.63 -0.88 23.15
C LEU A 295 -1.81 -0.88 24.44
N VAL A 296 -0.68 -0.16 24.45
CA VAL A 296 0.30 -0.23 25.54
C VAL A 296 -0.24 0.27 26.88
N VAL A 297 -1.10 1.30 26.90
CA VAL A 297 -1.57 1.90 28.16
C VAL A 297 -2.55 0.98 28.89
N PRO A 298 -3.65 0.49 28.26
CA PRO A 298 -4.53 -0.46 28.91
C PRO A 298 -3.84 -1.75 29.31
N GLU A 299 -2.96 -2.29 28.47
CA GLU A 299 -2.20 -3.52 28.75
C GLU A 299 -1.29 -3.33 29.97
N ALA A 300 -0.44 -2.30 29.98
CA ALA A 300 0.46 -2.03 31.10
C ALA A 300 -0.29 -1.75 32.41
N VAL A 301 -1.40 -1.01 32.34
CA VAL A 301 -2.26 -0.74 33.51
C VAL A 301 -2.91 -2.03 34.01
N SER A 302 -3.44 -2.85 33.11
CA SER A 302 -4.05 -4.13 33.48
C SER A 302 -3.02 -5.04 34.17
N ASP A 303 -1.83 -5.17 33.59
CA ASP A 303 -0.76 -6.02 34.11
C ASP A 303 -0.23 -5.53 35.47
N TRP A 304 0.03 -4.23 35.63
CA TRP A 304 0.55 -3.69 36.88
C TRP A 304 -0.46 -3.62 38.01
N THR A 305 -1.76 -3.70 37.69
CA THR A 305 -2.84 -3.59 38.67
C THR A 305 -3.53 -4.92 38.93
N GLU A 306 -3.00 -6.01 38.38
CA GLU A 306 -3.59 -7.35 38.45
C GLU A 306 -5.08 -7.34 38.03
N GLY A 307 -5.43 -6.49 37.05
CA GLY A 307 -6.80 -6.32 36.56
C GLY A 307 -7.72 -5.46 37.45
N SER A 308 -7.19 -4.59 38.32
CA SER A 308 -8.00 -3.73 39.18
C SER A 308 -8.91 -2.78 38.39
N LEU A 309 -10.22 -3.01 38.48
CA LEU A 309 -11.26 -2.20 37.83
C LEU A 309 -11.18 -0.71 38.19
N GLY A 310 -10.71 -0.38 39.41
CA GLY A 310 -10.59 1.00 39.86
C GLY A 310 -9.56 1.81 39.06
N VAL A 311 -8.43 1.20 38.71
CA VAL A 311 -7.38 1.88 37.93
C VAL A 311 -7.79 1.99 36.46
N ILE A 312 -8.42 0.96 35.91
CA ILE A 312 -9.01 1.00 34.56
C ILE A 312 -10.02 2.15 34.45
N GLY A 313 -10.87 2.34 35.46
CA GLY A 313 -11.83 3.46 35.54
C GLY A 313 -11.13 4.83 35.58
N ALA A 314 -10.06 4.98 36.35
CA ALA A 314 -9.31 6.23 36.44
C ALA A 314 -8.64 6.62 35.09
N VAL A 315 -8.09 5.64 34.38
CA VAL A 315 -7.51 5.84 33.04
C VAL A 315 -8.57 6.29 32.04
N LEU A 316 -9.76 5.66 32.07
CA LEU A 316 -10.89 6.04 31.22
C LEU A 316 -11.31 7.50 31.48
N ILE A 317 -11.47 7.88 32.74
CA ILE A 317 -11.84 9.26 33.12
C ILE A 317 -10.78 10.26 32.63
N THR A 318 -9.49 9.91 32.76
CA THR A 318 -8.38 10.75 32.28
C THR A 318 -8.45 10.94 30.76
N GLY A 319 -8.66 9.85 30.01
CA GLY A 319 -8.80 9.90 28.55
C GLY A 319 -9.99 10.75 28.09
N VAL A 320 -11.16 10.57 28.72
CA VAL A 320 -12.36 11.39 28.42
C VAL A 320 -12.11 12.87 28.71
N THR A 321 -11.43 13.18 29.82
CA THR A 321 -11.10 14.56 30.21
C THR A 321 -10.19 15.22 29.17
N LEU A 322 -9.18 14.51 28.68
CA LEU A 322 -8.28 15.01 27.63
C LEU A 322 -9.02 15.24 26.29
N LEU A 323 -9.94 14.34 25.91
CA LEU A 323 -10.75 14.52 24.70
C LEU A 323 -11.65 15.76 24.78
N ILE A 324 -12.30 15.97 25.93
CA ILE A 324 -13.13 17.17 26.16
C ILE A 324 -12.27 18.43 26.10
N ALA A 325 -11.11 18.45 26.77
CA ALA A 325 -10.19 19.58 26.76
C ALA A 325 -9.68 19.90 25.34
N SER A 326 -9.32 18.88 24.56
CA SER A 326 -8.89 19.03 23.17
C SER A 326 -9.98 19.61 22.28
N PHE A 327 -11.22 19.11 22.41
CA PHE A 327 -12.37 19.64 21.67
C PHE A 327 -12.67 21.11 22.00
N ILE A 328 -12.59 21.49 23.28
CA ILE A 328 -12.76 22.89 23.71
C ILE A 328 -11.65 23.77 23.12
N GLY A 329 -10.39 23.32 23.18
CA GLY A 329 -9.25 24.04 22.61
C GLY A 329 -9.42 24.30 21.11
N TYR A 330 -9.84 23.27 20.35
CA TYR A 330 -10.12 23.40 18.92
C TYR A 330 -11.23 24.41 18.64
N ARG A 331 -12.33 24.36 19.41
CA ARG A 331 -13.46 25.28 19.25
C ARG A 331 -13.10 26.73 19.57
N LEU A 332 -12.19 26.97 20.51
CA LEU A 332 -11.70 28.31 20.86
C LEU A 332 -10.79 28.89 19.78
N TRP A 333 -9.99 28.04 19.11
CA TRP A 333 -9.10 28.44 18.01
C TRP A 333 -9.82 28.64 16.66
N ALA A 334 -10.96 27.97 16.45
CA ALA A 334 -11.71 28.04 15.19
C ALA A 334 -12.50 29.34 14.96
N ARG A 335 -12.31 30.39 15.79
CA ARG A 335 -12.92 31.71 15.56
C ARG A 335 -11.99 32.58 14.72
N PRO A 336 -12.32 32.88 13.45
CA PRO A 336 -11.49 33.73 12.62
C PRO A 336 -11.40 35.14 13.21
N THR A 337 -10.18 35.67 13.24
CA THR A 337 -9.84 37.09 13.18
C THR A 337 -10.72 37.77 12.14
N GLU A 338 -11.82 38.37 12.60
CA GLU A 338 -12.62 39.30 11.81
C GLU A 338 -11.69 40.42 11.34
N ARG A 339 -11.64 40.59 10.01
CA ARG A 339 -10.87 41.63 9.33
C ARG A 339 -11.18 42.97 9.99
N ILE A 340 -10.17 43.58 10.60
CA ILE A 340 -10.17 45.02 10.87
C ILE A 340 -10.19 45.68 9.49
N GLY A 341 -11.36 46.15 9.07
CA GLY A 341 -11.51 46.98 7.89
C GLY A 341 -10.67 48.23 8.06
N THR A 342 -9.79 48.50 7.10
CA THR A 342 -9.22 49.83 6.88
C THR A 342 -10.36 50.76 6.45
N PRO A 343 -10.66 51.83 7.19
CA PRO A 343 -11.51 52.91 6.69
C PRO A 343 -10.73 53.71 5.65
N ASP A 344 -11.43 54.09 4.58
CA ASP A 344 -10.97 55.02 3.54
C ASP A 344 -10.58 56.41 4.09
#